data_AF-T1CZ54-F1
#
_entry.id   AF-T1CZ54-F1
#
_cell.length_a   1.000
_cell.length_b   1.000
_cell.length_c   1.000
_cell.angle_alpha   90.00
_cell.angle_beta   90.00
_cell.angle_gamma   90.00
#
_symmetry.space_group_name_H-M   'P 1'
#
loop_
_entity.id
_entity.type
_entity.pdbx_description
1 polymer ?
#
loop_
_entity_poly.entity_id
_entity_poly.type
_entity_poly.pdbx_seq_one_letter_code
_entity_poly.pdbx_strand_id
1 'polypeptide(L)'
;YYITATTKAQMETLLKQGVIQMELFTERLCEIEHDGIRYTLRKNPVKAKEIENNRNGKIEKIRKITDQRNLYLSEHPKADVSTDIAVVNEGIKKLKVSGFTFIDATDRVLAVNIDEKAMKEESLLDGCYVIRSNLPVDQGSMEIIHQRYKDLANVEWAVRTMKSDTIESRPVLVRKQPRTYA
;
A
#
# COMPACT_ATOMS: atom_id res chain seq x y z
N TYR A 1 -0.76 7.00 27.03
CA TYR A 1 -0.04 6.02 26.17
C TYR A 1 -0.70 5.96 24.82
N TYR A 2 0.05 5.67 23.75
CA TYR A 2 -0.48 5.48 22.41
C TYR A 2 -0.13 4.11 21.86
N ILE A 3 -0.96 3.59 20.96
CA ILE A 3 -0.68 2.40 20.15
C ILE A 3 -1.02 2.80 18.71
N THR A 4 -0.02 2.85 17.84
CA THR A 4 -0.22 3.29 16.44
C THR A 4 0.64 2.45 15.51
N ALA A 5 0.15 2.16 14.31
CA ALA A 5 0.97 1.55 13.27
C ALA A 5 1.83 2.59 12.55
N THR A 6 3.02 2.18 12.13
CA THR A 6 3.89 2.98 11.26
C THR A 6 3.50 2.78 9.80
N THR A 7 3.62 3.84 9.00
CA THR A 7 3.47 3.75 7.53
C THR A 7 4.66 3.03 6.90
N LYS A 8 4.52 2.60 5.64
CA LYS A 8 5.63 1.99 4.89
C LYS A 8 6.87 2.90 4.83
N ALA A 9 6.70 4.18 4.51
CA ALA A 9 7.80 5.15 4.48
C ALA A 9 8.51 5.29 5.84
N GLN A 10 7.75 5.22 6.94
CA GLN A 10 8.32 5.21 8.28
C GLN A 10 9.11 3.92 8.56
N MET A 11 8.58 2.75 8.17
CA MET A 11 9.33 1.49 8.28
C MET A 11 10.63 1.52 7.48
N GLU A 12 10.61 2.03 6.25
CA GLU A 12 11.82 2.21 5.44
C GLU A 12 12.85 3.13 6.10
N THR A 13 12.39 4.18 6.79
CA THR A 13 13.26 5.10 7.52
C THR A 13 13.89 4.40 8.73
N LEU A 14 13.10 3.63 9.49
CA LEU A 14 13.60 2.87 10.64
C LEU A 14 14.60 1.78 10.22
N LEU A 15 14.39 1.13 9.07
CA LEU A 15 15.34 0.18 8.49
C LEU A 15 16.65 0.88 8.10
N LYS A 16 16.58 2.04 7.44
CA LYS A 16 17.76 2.83 7.05
C LYS A 16 18.55 3.34 8.26
N GLN A 17 17.87 3.68 9.34
CA GLN A 17 18.49 4.11 10.59
C GLN A 17 19.04 2.93 11.41
N GLY A 18 18.77 1.68 11.01
CA GLY A 18 19.18 0.49 11.75
C GLY A 18 18.42 0.26 13.06
N VAL A 19 17.31 0.98 13.28
CA VAL A 19 16.46 0.82 14.48
C VAL A 19 15.76 -0.53 14.43
N ILE A 20 15.27 -0.92 13.25
CA ILE A 20 14.67 -2.24 13.00
C ILE A 20 15.46 -2.97 11.91
N GLN A 21 15.39 -4.30 11.91
CA GLN A 21 16.05 -5.16 10.93
C GLN A 21 15.01 -6.00 10.20
N MET A 22 15.27 -6.34 8.94
CA MET A 22 14.36 -7.14 8.12
C MET A 22 14.09 -8.53 8.73
N GLU A 23 15.09 -9.11 9.39
CA GLU A 23 15.04 -10.44 10.01
C GLU A 23 14.05 -10.52 11.18
N LEU A 24 13.70 -9.37 11.79
CA LEU A 24 12.72 -9.30 12.87
C LEU A 24 11.27 -9.47 12.37
N PHE A 25 11.04 -9.35 11.07
CA PHE A 25 9.72 -9.54 10.46
C PHE A 25 9.42 -11.02 10.26
N THR A 26 9.03 -11.69 11.35
CA THR A 26 8.58 -13.08 11.31
C THR A 26 7.06 -13.19 11.38
N GLU A 27 6.51 -14.39 11.19
CA GLU A 27 5.07 -14.63 11.41
C GLU A 27 4.66 -14.46 12.88
N ARG A 28 5.62 -14.65 13.79
CA ARG A 28 5.48 -14.43 15.22
C ARG A 28 5.70 -12.95 15.53
N LEU A 29 5.12 -12.50 16.63
CA LEU A 29 5.33 -11.14 17.09
C LEU A 29 6.76 -11.03 17.64
N CYS A 30 7.46 -9.99 17.23
CA CYS A 30 8.75 -9.59 17.78
C CYS A 30 8.64 -8.18 18.35
N GLU A 31 9.39 -7.89 19.40
CA GLU A 31 9.43 -6.56 20.01
C GLU A 31 10.86 -6.08 20.16
N ILE A 32 11.07 -4.81 19.89
CA ILE A 32 12.28 -4.08 20.25
C ILE A 32 11.90 -2.79 20.97
N GLU A 33 12.86 -2.21 21.70
CA GLU A 33 12.72 -0.89 22.30
C GLU A 33 13.84 0.02 21.79
N HIS A 34 13.49 1.26 21.44
CA HIS A 34 14.43 2.29 21.03
C HIS A 34 13.90 3.66 21.47
N ASP A 35 14.74 4.46 22.14
CA ASP A 35 14.40 5.79 22.68
C ASP A 35 13.10 5.82 23.51
N GLY A 36 12.87 4.79 24.34
CA GLY A 36 11.67 4.67 25.17
C GLY A 36 10.38 4.39 24.40
N ILE A 37 10.49 4.03 23.11
CA ILE A 37 9.38 3.59 22.27
C ILE A 37 9.57 2.10 21.97
N ARG A 38 8.50 1.34 22.21
CA ARG A 38 8.42 -0.09 21.88
C ARG A 38 7.87 -0.25 20.47
N TYR A 39 8.54 -1.07 19.67
CA TYR A 39 8.14 -1.42 18.32
C TYR A 39 7.81 -2.91 18.27
N THR A 40 6.54 -3.22 18.05
CA THR A 40 6.07 -4.58 17.80
C THR A 40 6.04 -4.84 16.29
N LEU A 41 6.82 -5.80 15.80
CA LEU A 41 6.96 -6.16 14.40
C LEU A 41 6.30 -7.49 14.11
N ARG A 42 5.72 -7.62 12.91
CA ARG A 42 5.22 -8.91 12.39
C ARG A 42 5.09 -8.88 10.87
N LYS A 43 5.25 -10.04 10.25
CA LYS A 43 4.91 -10.33 8.86
C LYS A 43 3.64 -11.16 8.80
N ASN A 44 2.62 -10.67 8.10
CA ASN A 44 1.41 -11.43 7.83
C ASN A 44 1.51 -12.11 6.45
N PRO A 45 1.65 -13.46 6.38
CA PRO A 45 1.83 -14.16 5.12
C PRO A 45 0.60 -14.08 4.20
N VAL A 46 -0.61 -14.07 4.78
CA VAL A 46 -1.85 -13.92 4.02
C VAL A 46 -1.89 -12.54 3.35
N LYS A 47 -1.52 -11.50 4.11
CA LYS A 47 -1.47 -10.13 3.57
C LYS A 47 -0.36 -9.98 2.53
N ALA A 48 0.79 -10.62 2.75
CA ALA A 48 1.87 -10.64 1.78
C ALA A 48 1.41 -11.23 0.44
N LYS A 49 0.71 -12.38 0.49
CA LYS A 49 0.17 -13.03 -0.71
C LYS A 49 -0.91 -12.20 -1.41
N GLU A 50 -1.78 -11.53 -0.65
CA GLU A 50 -2.78 -10.62 -1.22
C GLU A 50 -2.13 -9.45 -1.97
N ILE A 51 -1.08 -8.86 -1.40
CA ILE A 51 -0.32 -7.77 -2.03
C ILE A 51 0.38 -8.27 -3.30
N GLU A 52 1.01 -9.45 -3.25
CA GLU A 52 1.62 -10.10 -4.40
C GLU A 52 0.60 -10.32 -5.54
N ASN A 53 -0.57 -10.87 -5.23
CA ASN A 53 -1.63 -11.09 -6.21
C ASN A 53 -2.14 -9.78 -6.82
N ASN A 54 -2.30 -8.72 -6.00
CA ASN A 54 -2.69 -7.40 -6.49
C ASN A 54 -1.61 -6.82 -7.41
N ARG A 55 -0.32 -6.95 -7.05
CA ARG A 55 0.81 -6.55 -7.90
C ARG A 55 0.77 -7.27 -9.24
N ASN A 56 0.62 -8.60 -9.25
CA ASN A 56 0.54 -9.40 -10.47
C ASN A 56 -0.65 -8.98 -11.33
N GLY A 57 -1.83 -8.77 -10.71
CA GLY A 57 -3.01 -8.30 -11.41
C GLY A 57 -2.85 -6.90 -12.03
N LYS A 58 -2.03 -6.02 -11.43
CA LYS A 58 -1.68 -4.72 -12.04
C LYS A 58 -0.76 -4.90 -13.25
N ILE A 59 0.26 -5.77 -13.13
CA ILE A 59 1.18 -6.08 -14.24
C ILE A 59 0.39 -6.67 -15.41
N GLU A 60 -0.52 -7.62 -15.16
CA GLU A 60 -1.39 -8.17 -16.21
C GLU A 60 -2.25 -7.11 -16.88
N LYS A 61 -2.77 -6.13 -16.13
CA LYS A 61 -3.50 -5.00 -16.73
C LYS A 61 -2.60 -4.17 -17.65
N ILE A 62 -1.36 -3.91 -17.27
CA ILE A 62 -0.39 -3.21 -18.13
C ILE A 62 -0.07 -4.03 -19.39
N ARG A 63 0.10 -5.35 -19.26
CA ARG A 63 0.29 -6.25 -20.40
C ARG A 63 -0.89 -6.17 -21.37
N LYS A 64 -2.13 -6.28 -20.88
CA LYS A 64 -3.33 -6.15 -21.71
C LYS A 64 -3.42 -4.80 -22.43
N ILE A 65 -3.09 -3.70 -21.75
CA ILE A 65 -3.04 -2.38 -22.39
C ILE A 65 -1.97 -2.39 -23.50
N THR A 66 -0.80 -2.96 -23.24
CA THR A 66 0.29 -3.06 -24.21
C THR A 66 -0.11 -3.89 -25.44
N ASP A 67 -0.76 -5.03 -25.22
CA ASP A 67 -1.25 -5.90 -26.31
C ASP A 67 -2.27 -5.18 -27.20
N GLN A 68 -3.20 -4.43 -26.60
CA GLN A 68 -4.15 -3.60 -27.34
C GLN A 68 -3.45 -2.52 -28.18
N ARG A 69 -2.37 -1.94 -27.65
CA ARG A 69 -1.57 -0.91 -28.34
C ARG A 69 -0.75 -1.51 -29.47
N ASN A 70 -0.17 -2.69 -29.28
CA ASN A 70 0.52 -3.43 -30.33
C ASN A 70 -0.42 -3.83 -31.47
N LEU A 71 -1.65 -4.27 -31.14
CA LEU A 71 -2.66 -4.55 -32.16
C LEU A 71 -2.97 -3.29 -32.97
N TYR A 72 -3.24 -2.17 -32.30
CA TYR A 72 -3.49 -0.87 -32.94
C TYR A 72 -2.33 -0.43 -33.85
N LEU A 73 -1.08 -0.54 -33.39
CA LEU A 73 0.12 -0.18 -34.17
C LEU A 73 0.32 -1.04 -35.42
N SER A 74 -0.16 -2.29 -35.39
CA SER A 74 -0.09 -3.21 -36.53
C SER A 74 -1.18 -2.93 -37.57
N GLU A 75 -2.38 -2.55 -37.14
CA GLU A 75 -3.50 -2.15 -38.02
C GLU A 75 -3.30 -0.73 -38.62
N HIS A 76 -2.57 0.14 -37.92
CA HIS A 76 -2.37 1.53 -38.31
C HIS A 76 -0.89 1.87 -38.54
N PRO A 77 -0.33 1.65 -39.75
CA PRO A 77 1.09 1.84 -40.04
C PRO A 77 1.58 3.30 -39.91
N LYS A 78 0.67 4.28 -40.01
CA LYS A 78 0.97 5.71 -39.81
C LYS A 78 0.89 6.16 -38.35
N ALA A 79 0.45 5.29 -37.43
CA ALA A 79 0.36 5.62 -36.02
C ALA A 79 1.76 5.81 -35.42
N ASP A 80 1.84 6.80 -34.52
CA ASP A 80 3.05 7.20 -33.84
C ASP A 80 3.29 6.35 -32.59
N VAL A 81 4.43 5.65 -32.55
CA VAL A 81 4.79 4.74 -31.46
C VAL A 81 4.96 5.48 -30.13
N SER A 82 5.42 6.74 -30.16
CA SER A 82 5.62 7.55 -28.94
C SER A 82 4.29 7.84 -28.23
N THR A 83 3.20 8.01 -28.98
CA THR A 83 1.86 8.21 -28.41
C THR A 83 1.41 6.96 -27.64
N ASP A 84 1.57 5.77 -28.22
CA ASP A 84 1.18 4.52 -27.56
C ASP A 84 2.08 4.19 -26.36
N ILE A 85 3.39 4.50 -26.43
CA ILE A 85 4.30 4.45 -25.26
C ILE A 85 3.77 5.35 -24.13
N ALA A 86 3.33 6.57 -24.44
CA ALA A 86 2.82 7.50 -23.43
C ALA A 86 1.55 6.96 -22.74
N VAL A 87 0.64 6.34 -23.50
CA VAL A 87 -0.57 5.70 -22.96
C VAL A 87 -0.23 4.57 -22.00
N VAL A 88 0.71 3.70 -22.36
CA VAL A 88 1.11 2.60 -21.45
C VAL A 88 1.79 3.14 -20.20
N ASN A 89 2.67 4.14 -20.35
CA ASN A 89 3.33 4.80 -19.22
C ASN A 89 2.34 5.51 -18.28
N GLU A 90 1.26 6.09 -18.80
CA GLU A 90 0.19 6.64 -17.97
C GLU A 90 -0.48 5.53 -17.14
N GLY A 91 -0.76 4.38 -17.75
CA GLY A 91 -1.26 3.19 -17.05
C GLY A 91 -0.34 2.75 -15.91
N ILE A 92 0.97 2.67 -16.17
CA ILE A 92 2.00 2.30 -15.19
C ILE A 92 1.99 3.28 -14.00
N LYS A 93 1.93 4.58 -14.26
CA LYS A 93 1.84 5.64 -13.23
C LYS A 93 0.56 5.52 -12.41
N LYS A 94 -0.59 5.36 -13.08
CA LYS A 94 -1.91 5.26 -12.43
C LYS A 94 -2.03 4.05 -11.51
N LEU A 95 -1.44 2.91 -11.90
CA LEU A 95 -1.42 1.69 -11.08
C LEU A 95 -0.32 1.68 -10.00
N LYS A 96 0.55 2.70 -9.97
CA LYS A 96 1.67 2.86 -9.03
C LYS A 96 2.66 1.68 -9.11
N VAL A 97 2.99 1.25 -10.33
CA VAL A 97 3.97 0.16 -10.59
C VAL A 97 5.21 0.67 -11.32
N SER A 98 5.39 1.99 -11.43
CA SER A 98 6.53 2.62 -12.10
C SER A 98 7.89 2.36 -11.43
N GLY A 99 7.91 1.82 -10.21
CA GLY A 99 9.16 1.51 -9.51
C GLY A 99 9.89 0.27 -10.04
N PHE A 100 9.20 -0.63 -10.75
CA PHE A 100 9.77 -1.89 -11.25
C PHE A 100 9.19 -2.33 -12.60
N THR A 101 8.22 -1.61 -13.16
CA THR A 101 7.66 -1.90 -14.49
C THR A 101 7.93 -0.74 -15.43
N PHE A 102 8.48 -1.05 -16.60
CA PHE A 102 8.76 -0.10 -17.66
C PHE A 102 8.39 -0.70 -19.02
N ILE A 103 8.33 0.15 -20.03
CA ILE A 103 8.01 -0.23 -21.40
C ILE A 103 9.21 0.06 -22.28
N ASP A 104 9.59 -0.91 -23.10
CA ASP A 104 10.55 -0.74 -24.18
C ASP A 104 9.85 -0.89 -25.52
N ALA A 105 10.35 -0.20 -26.53
CA ALA A 105 9.87 -0.33 -27.89
C ALA A 105 11.03 -0.78 -28.78
N THR A 106 10.85 -1.90 -29.47
CA THR A 106 11.75 -2.34 -30.54
C THR A 106 10.97 -2.25 -31.85
N ASP A 107 11.47 -1.41 -32.77
CA ASP A 107 10.77 -1.02 -33.99
C ASP A 107 9.38 -0.41 -33.72
N ARG A 108 8.33 -1.24 -33.82
CA ARG A 108 6.92 -0.87 -33.61
C ARG A 108 6.21 -1.82 -32.65
N VAL A 109 6.97 -2.61 -31.89
CA VAL A 109 6.44 -3.55 -30.90
C VAL A 109 6.83 -3.08 -29.51
N LEU A 110 5.82 -2.83 -28.69
CA LEU A 110 5.96 -2.48 -27.28
C LEU A 110 6.09 -3.75 -26.44
N ALA A 111 7.08 -3.77 -25.55
CA ALA A 111 7.33 -4.88 -24.63
C ALA A 111 7.35 -4.36 -23.18
N VAL A 112 6.57 -5.02 -22.32
CA VAL A 112 6.57 -4.74 -20.88
C VAL A 112 7.75 -5.44 -20.23
N ASN A 113 8.66 -4.67 -19.66
CA ASN A 113 9.81 -5.16 -18.92
C ASN A 113 9.65 -4.92 -17.41
N ILE A 114 10.18 -5.86 -16.63
CA ILE A 114 10.08 -5.86 -15.18
C ILE A 114 11.50 -5.93 -14.62
N ASP A 115 11.85 -4.95 -13.78
CA ASP A 115 13.06 -5.02 -12.97
C ASP A 115 12.80 -5.98 -11.81
N GLU A 116 13.30 -7.22 -11.96
CA GLU A 116 13.14 -8.25 -10.94
C GLU A 116 13.81 -7.90 -9.61
N LYS A 117 14.89 -7.10 -9.62
CA LYS A 117 15.58 -6.71 -8.39
C LYS A 117 14.73 -5.72 -7.62
N ALA A 118 14.29 -4.64 -8.29
CA ALA A 118 13.41 -3.65 -7.68
C ALA A 118 12.07 -4.27 -7.22
N MET A 119 11.53 -5.21 -7.98
CA MET A 119 10.33 -5.95 -7.60
C MET A 119 10.56 -6.81 -6.34
N LYS A 120 11.69 -7.52 -6.26
CA LYS A 120 12.05 -8.33 -5.08
C LYS A 120 12.21 -7.45 -3.84
N GLU A 121 12.92 -6.34 -3.95
CA GLU A 121 13.11 -5.38 -2.85
C GLU A 121 11.76 -4.84 -2.34
N GLU A 122 10.89 -4.43 -3.25
CA GLU A 122 9.54 -3.96 -2.90
C GLU A 122 8.70 -5.06 -2.21
N SER A 123 8.90 -6.31 -2.62
CA SER A 123 8.19 -7.47 -2.09
C SER A 123 8.69 -7.91 -0.70
N LEU A 124 9.89 -7.50 -0.26
CA LEU A 124 10.41 -7.85 1.06
C LEU A 124 9.50 -7.36 2.19
N LEU A 125 8.94 -6.16 2.01
CA LEU A 125 8.03 -5.50 2.94
C LEU A 125 6.58 -5.94 2.79
N ASP A 126 6.28 -6.88 1.87
CA ASP A 126 4.92 -7.37 1.70
C ASP A 126 4.42 -8.05 2.97
N GLY A 127 3.31 -7.55 3.48
CA GLY A 127 2.69 -8.06 4.71
C GLY A 127 3.43 -7.69 5.99
N CYS A 128 4.55 -6.97 5.92
CA CYS A 128 5.26 -6.43 7.07
C CYS A 128 4.53 -5.22 7.65
N TYR A 129 4.41 -5.18 8.98
CA TYR A 129 3.91 -4.01 9.68
C TYR A 129 4.59 -3.87 11.03
N VAL A 130 4.66 -2.63 11.51
CA VAL A 130 5.21 -2.29 12.82
C VAL A 130 4.18 -1.45 13.57
N ILE A 131 3.99 -1.79 14.84
CA ILE A 131 3.19 -1.04 15.80
C ILE A 131 4.16 -0.37 16.76
N ARG A 132 4.03 0.94 16.93
CA ARG A 132 4.79 1.70 17.93
C ARG A 132 3.90 2.07 19.11
N SER A 133 4.48 1.97 20.30
CA SER A 133 3.81 2.26 21.56
C SER A 133 4.80 2.84 22.57
N ASN A 134 4.33 3.76 23.42
CA ASN A 134 5.09 4.22 24.60
C ASN A 134 4.55 3.61 25.90
N LEU A 135 3.76 2.53 25.81
CA LEU A 135 3.23 1.81 26.96
C LEU A 135 4.35 1.02 27.66
N PRO A 136 4.65 1.28 28.94
CA PRO A 136 5.67 0.55 29.68
C PRO A 136 5.29 -0.94 29.79
N VAL A 137 6.31 -1.79 29.90
CA VAL A 137 6.16 -3.26 29.95
C VAL A 137 5.22 -3.70 31.07
N ASP A 138 5.31 -3.06 32.24
CA ASP A 138 4.44 -3.33 33.40
C ASP A 138 2.94 -3.08 33.14
N GLN A 139 2.60 -2.24 32.16
CA GLN A 139 1.20 -1.89 31.88
C GLN A 139 0.61 -2.65 30.68
N GLY A 140 1.42 -3.41 29.94
CA GLY A 140 0.93 -4.25 28.86
C GLY A 140 2.05 -4.93 28.10
N SER A 141 1.89 -6.24 27.90
CA SER A 141 2.77 -7.04 27.05
C SER A 141 2.61 -6.68 25.57
N MET A 142 3.60 -7.09 24.76
CA MET A 142 3.55 -7.01 23.30
C MET A 142 2.25 -7.59 22.72
N GLU A 143 1.75 -8.71 23.27
CA GLU A 143 0.51 -9.35 22.82
C GLU A 143 -0.71 -8.48 23.10
N ILE A 144 -0.76 -7.81 24.26
CA ILE A 144 -1.82 -6.86 24.60
C ILE A 144 -1.77 -5.67 23.64
N ILE A 145 -0.58 -5.13 23.35
CA ILE A 145 -0.41 -4.03 22.40
C ILE A 145 -0.91 -4.44 21.01
N HIS A 146 -0.52 -5.63 20.54
CA HIS A 146 -0.95 -6.17 19.25
C HIS A 146 -2.46 -6.37 19.18
N GLN A 147 -3.06 -6.92 20.24
CA GLN A 147 -4.49 -7.18 20.27
C GLN A 147 -5.31 -5.91 20.33
N ARG A 148 -4.90 -4.93 21.15
CA ARG A 148 -5.54 -3.60 21.20
C ARG A 148 -5.48 -2.88 19.85
N TYR A 149 -4.36 -3.02 19.13
CA TYR A 149 -4.26 -2.48 17.78
C TYR A 149 -5.24 -3.18 16.80
N LYS A 150 -5.37 -4.51 16.87
CA LYS A 150 -6.37 -5.24 16.08
C LYS A 150 -7.81 -4.85 16.41
N ASP A 151 -8.12 -4.66 17.69
CA ASP A 151 -9.44 -4.23 18.13
C ASP A 151 -9.75 -2.82 17.61
N LEU A 152 -8.77 -1.92 17.57
CA LEU A 152 -8.95 -0.59 17.00
C LEU A 152 -9.32 -0.66 15.51
N ALA A 153 -8.66 -1.54 14.75
CA ALA A 153 -9.01 -1.77 13.35
C ALA A 153 -10.44 -2.31 13.18
N ASN A 154 -10.92 -3.15 14.09
CA ASN A 154 -12.31 -3.62 14.10
C ASN A 154 -13.30 -2.49 14.39
N VAL A 155 -12.98 -1.57 15.30
CA VAL A 155 -13.80 -0.38 15.57
C VAL A 155 -13.84 0.55 14.37
N GLU A 156 -12.71 0.83 13.72
CA GLU A 156 -12.67 1.63 12.49
C GLU A 156 -13.49 1.00 11.37
N TRP A 157 -13.41 -0.33 11.21
CA TRP A 157 -14.22 -1.06 10.26
C TRP A 157 -15.71 -0.94 10.59
N ALA A 158 -16.11 -1.16 11.84
CA ALA A 158 -17.51 -1.02 12.28
C ALA A 158 -18.04 0.40 12.03
N VAL A 159 -17.23 1.44 12.31
CA VAL A 159 -17.58 2.84 12.04
C VAL A 159 -17.68 3.13 10.54
N ARG A 160 -16.78 2.57 9.72
CA ARG A 160 -16.82 2.73 8.26
C ARG A 160 -18.05 2.04 7.65
N THR A 161 -18.34 0.82 8.08
CA THR A 161 -19.53 0.06 7.66
C THR A 161 -20.81 0.76 8.09
N MET A 162 -20.86 1.29 9.32
CA MET A 162 -21.98 2.10 9.81
C MET A 162 -22.23 3.35 8.94
N LYS A 163 -21.17 3.96 8.39
CA LYS A 163 -21.28 5.10 7.46
C LYS A 163 -21.63 4.71 6.02
N SER A 164 -21.54 3.43 5.66
CA SER A 164 -21.70 2.93 4.30
C SER A 164 -23.10 2.30 4.09
N ASP A 165 -24.16 3.11 4.17
CA ASP A 165 -25.51 2.79 3.68
C ASP A 165 -26.46 1.94 4.55
N THR A 166 -26.16 1.62 5.82
CA THR A 166 -27.14 0.92 6.71
C THR A 166 -27.75 1.81 7.80
N ILE A 167 -27.10 2.93 8.15
CA ILE A 167 -27.63 3.92 9.10
C ILE A 167 -27.57 5.28 8.42
N GLU A 168 -28.71 5.96 8.27
CA GLU A 168 -28.82 7.35 7.78
C GLU A 168 -28.18 8.35 8.78
N SER A 169 -26.90 8.19 9.09
CA SER A 169 -26.10 9.21 9.75
C SER A 169 -25.65 10.24 8.72
N ARG A 170 -26.62 11.00 8.18
CA ARG A 170 -26.29 12.14 7.32
C ARG A 170 -25.49 13.14 8.15
N PRO A 171 -24.35 13.67 7.66
CA PRO A 171 -23.73 14.81 8.32
C PRO A 171 -24.73 15.95 8.33
N VAL A 172 -25.18 16.35 9.53
CA VAL A 172 -25.95 17.58 9.71
C VAL A 172 -24.99 18.73 9.40
N LEU A 173 -25.04 19.23 8.18
CA LEU A 173 -24.40 20.48 7.79
C LEU A 173 -25.13 21.61 8.49
N VAL A 174 -24.76 21.91 9.74
CA VAL A 174 -25.23 23.10 10.44
C VAL A 174 -24.72 24.31 9.66
N ARG A 175 -25.63 25.01 8.98
CA ARG A 175 -25.33 26.32 8.39
C ARG A 175 -25.29 27.37 9.50
N LYS A 176 -24.34 28.30 9.42
CA LYS A 176 -24.23 29.44 10.34
C LYS A 176 -25.52 30.29 10.31
N GLN A 177 -25.75 31.00 11.41
CA GLN A 177 -27.00 31.68 11.81
C GLN A 177 -27.60 32.80 10.93
N PRO A 178 -26.94 33.50 9.97
CA PRO A 178 -27.50 34.79 9.53
C PRO A 178 -28.55 34.69 8.41
N ARG A 179 -29.40 33.64 8.39
CA ARG A 179 -30.41 33.48 7.32
C ARG A 179 -31.78 32.99 7.79
N THR A 180 -32.21 33.44 8.95
CA THR A 180 -33.62 33.48 9.33
C THR A 180 -34.08 34.94 9.18
N TYR A 181 -34.88 35.23 8.15
CA TYR A 181 -35.64 36.48 8.14
C TYR A 181 -36.82 36.35 9.11
N ALA A 182 -37.19 37.49 9.69
CA ALA A 182 -38.19 37.69 10.74
C ALA A 182 -39.53 36.98 10.51
#